data_AF-A0A6I1W044-F1
#
_entry.id   AF-A0A6I1W044-F1
#
_cell.length_a   1.000
_cell.length_b   1.000
_cell.length_c   1.000
_cell.angle_alpha   90.00
_cell.angle_beta   90.00
_cell.angle_gamma   90.00
#
_symmetry.space_group_name_H-M   'P 1'
#
loop_
_entity.id
_entity.type
_entity.pdbx_description
1 polymer ?
#
loop_
_entity_poly.entity_id
_entity_poly.type
_entity_poly.pdbx_seq_one_letter_code
_entity_poly.pdbx_strand_id
1 'polypeptide(L)'
;PCLTYVLVLIGLTFTGASEASLLQSLESIMIVLLAMLLLKEIPSINFIVLSAMILVGLFFALDIHGGNVKEVWFGASLISLGMLSAAFYVVLSSRIAKEQDVFYIVACQQTLALVASILMLPLEWTIYPESKAFAALPGSLEVWGLALVSGIVQYALAFS
;
A
#
# COMPACT_ATOMS: atom_id res chain seq x y z
N PRO A 1 -3.79 -5.16 6.02
CA PRO A 1 -2.51 -5.02 5.28
C PRO A 1 -2.42 -5.85 3.99
N CYS A 2 -2.60 -7.17 4.03
CA CYS A 2 -2.42 -8.03 2.83
C CYS A 2 -3.28 -7.59 1.62
N LEU A 3 -4.56 -7.28 1.85
CA LEU A 3 -5.47 -6.84 0.80
C LEU A 3 -4.99 -5.56 0.10
N THR A 4 -4.48 -4.59 0.87
CA THR A 4 -3.87 -3.37 0.34
C THR A 4 -2.72 -3.68 -0.60
N TYR A 5 -1.77 -4.54 -0.19
CA TYR A 5 -0.63 -4.90 -1.03
C TYR A 5 -1.07 -5.52 -2.35
N VAL A 6 -2.01 -6.46 -2.31
CA VAL A 6 -2.52 -7.12 -3.53
C VAL A 6 -3.15 -6.10 -4.47
N LEU A 7 -4.03 -5.24 -3.96
CA LEU A 7 -4.73 -4.24 -4.77
C LEU A 7 -3.77 -3.19 -5.35
N VAL A 8 -2.80 -2.73 -4.55
CA VAL A 8 -1.80 -1.75 -4.98
C VAL A 8 -0.86 -2.36 -6.03
N LEU A 9 -0.40 -3.60 -5.85
CA LEU A 9 0.47 -4.28 -6.80
C LEU A 9 -0.24 -4.55 -8.13
N ILE A 10 -1.50 -4.98 -8.11
CA ILE A 10 -2.30 -5.12 -9.33
C ILE A 10 -2.54 -3.75 -9.95
N GLY A 11 -2.84 -2.71 -9.17
CA GLY A 11 -3.04 -1.36 -9.70
C GLY A 11 -1.79 -0.78 -10.36
N LEU A 12 -0.59 -1.08 -9.83
CA LEU A 12 0.71 -0.70 -10.40
C LEU A 12 0.98 -1.34 -11.77
N THR A 13 0.31 -2.44 -12.14
CA THR A 13 0.45 -2.97 -13.51
C THR A 13 -0.29 -2.11 -14.55
N PHE A 14 -1.18 -1.22 -14.11
CA PHE A 14 -2.00 -0.34 -14.96
C PHE A 14 -1.76 1.15 -14.72
N THR A 15 -0.82 1.51 -13.85
CA THR A 15 -0.55 2.90 -13.42
C THR A 15 0.93 3.09 -13.13
N GLY A 16 1.46 4.28 -13.36
CA GLY A 16 2.86 4.60 -13.11
C GLY A 16 3.21 4.64 -11.61
N ALA A 17 4.48 4.37 -11.28
CA ALA A 17 4.96 4.41 -9.89
C ALA A 17 4.78 5.79 -9.23
N SER A 18 4.92 6.88 -10.00
CA SER A 18 4.71 8.25 -9.52
C SER A 18 3.25 8.51 -9.12
N GLU A 19 2.31 8.11 -9.98
CA GLU A 19 0.86 8.25 -9.75
C GLU A 19 0.41 7.37 -8.58
N ALA A 20 0.94 6.15 -8.47
CA ALA A 20 0.66 5.26 -7.35
C ALA A 20 1.16 5.83 -6.02
N SER A 21 2.36 6.43 -5.99
CA SER A 21 2.92 7.07 -4.78
C SER A 21 2.07 8.26 -4.33
N LEU A 22 1.58 9.03 -5.30
CA LEU A 22 0.66 10.13 -5.07
C LEU A 22 -0.68 9.65 -4.51
N LEU A 23 -1.26 8.57 -5.05
CA LEU A 23 -2.48 7.95 -4.52
C LEU A 23 -2.26 7.34 -3.13
N GLN A 24 -1.09 6.76 -2.86
CA GLN A 24 -0.74 6.26 -1.52
C GLN A 24 -0.75 7.38 -0.48
N SER A 25 -0.36 8.60 -0.85
CA SER A 25 -0.42 9.75 0.07
C SER A 25 -1.85 10.08 0.56
N LEU A 26 -2.89 9.68 -0.19
CA LEU A 26 -4.29 9.83 0.22
C LEU A 26 -4.66 8.96 1.42
N GLU A 27 -3.87 7.94 1.75
CA GLU A 27 -4.11 7.07 2.91
C GLU A 27 -4.27 7.88 4.20
N SER A 28 -3.37 8.84 4.45
CA SER A 28 -3.42 9.70 5.63
C SER A 28 -4.76 10.45 5.74
N ILE A 29 -5.27 10.94 4.60
CA ILE A 29 -6.57 11.63 4.54
C ILE A 29 -7.70 10.63 4.80
N MET A 30 -7.66 9.45 4.19
CA MET A 30 -8.66 8.39 4.40
C MET A 30 -8.69 7.90 5.85
N ILE A 31 -7.54 7.76 6.51
CA ILE A 31 -7.42 7.39 7.93
C ILE A 31 -8.17 8.40 8.79
N VAL A 32 -7.92 9.69 8.60
CA VAL A 32 -8.56 10.73 9.42
C VAL A 32 -10.04 10.83 9.14
N LEU A 33 -10.48 10.70 7.88
CA LEU A 33 -11.91 10.65 7.55
C LEU A 33 -12.60 9.45 8.20
N LEU A 34 -11.97 8.27 8.19
CA LEU A 34 -12.50 7.08 8.85
C LEU A 34 -12.48 7.20 10.37
N ALA A 35 -11.44 7.79 10.96
CA ALA A 35 -11.37 8.07 12.40
C ALA A 35 -12.49 9.04 12.82
N MET A 36 -12.72 10.10 12.05
CA MET A 36 -13.86 11.00 12.28
C MET A 36 -15.20 10.25 12.19
N LEU A 37 -15.38 9.40 11.18
CA LEU A 37 -16.64 8.69 10.96
C LEU A 37 -16.92 7.62 12.04
N LEU A 38 -15.91 6.81 12.36
CA LEU A 38 -16.05 5.63 13.24
C LEU A 38 -15.83 5.96 14.72
N LEU A 39 -14.91 6.87 15.03
CA LEU A 39 -14.49 7.22 16.40
C LEU A 39 -15.03 8.58 16.85
N LYS A 40 -15.64 9.37 15.94
CA LYS A 40 -16.12 10.74 16.20
C LYS A 40 -15.02 11.69 16.67
N GLU A 41 -13.78 11.43 16.25
CA GLU A 41 -12.64 12.30 16.51
C GLU A 41 -12.71 13.54 15.62
N ILE A 42 -12.42 14.71 16.19
CA ILE A 42 -12.43 15.97 15.46
C ILE A 42 -11.00 16.23 14.97
N PRO A 43 -10.77 16.30 13.65
CA PRO A 43 -9.44 16.61 13.13
C PRO A 43 -9.05 18.04 13.46
N SER A 44 -7.75 18.27 13.63
CA SER A 44 -7.23 19.61 13.81
C SER A 44 -7.37 20.43 12.52
N ILE A 45 -7.54 21.75 12.66
CA ILE A 45 -7.59 22.67 11.52
C ILE A 45 -6.32 22.57 10.66
N ASN A 46 -5.16 22.39 11.29
CA ASN A 46 -3.88 22.20 10.60
C ASN A 46 -3.91 20.98 9.68
N PHE A 47 -4.50 19.87 10.12
CA PHE A 47 -4.64 18.67 9.30
C PHE A 47 -5.51 18.92 8.06
N ILE A 48 -6.62 19.67 8.23
CA ILE A 48 -7.52 20.02 7.12
C ILE A 48 -6.78 20.86 6.08
N VAL A 49 -6.01 21.87 6.50
CA VAL A 49 -5.24 22.73 5.60
C VAL A 49 -4.17 21.93 4.85
N LEU A 50 -3.41 21.08 5.55
CA LEU A 50 -2.39 20.23 4.94
C LEU A 50 -3.00 19.21 3.98
N SER A 51 -4.14 18.62 4.33
CA SER A 51 -4.87 17.70 3.45
C SER A 51 -5.34 18.40 2.17
N ALA A 52 -5.84 19.63 2.29
CA ALA A 52 -6.22 20.43 1.13
C ALA A 52 -5.00 20.72 0.23
N MET A 53 -3.84 21.04 0.80
CA MET A 53 -2.60 21.23 0.04
C MET A 53 -2.17 19.96 -0.70
N ILE A 54 -2.27 18.78 -0.06
CA ILE A 54 -1.96 17.48 -0.69
C ILE A 54 -2.90 17.22 -1.87
N LEU A 55 -4.21 17.45 -1.71
CA LEU A 55 -5.17 17.25 -2.78
C LEU A 55 -4.93 18.18 -3.98
N VAL A 56 -4.53 19.43 -3.72
CA VAL A 56 -4.14 20.37 -4.79
C VAL A 56 -2.87 19.90 -5.50
N GLY A 57 -1.84 19.49 -4.74
CA GLY A 57 -0.61 18.96 -5.32
C GLY A 57 -0.86 17.71 -6.16
N LEU A 58 -1.73 16.81 -5.69
CA LEU A 58 -2.17 15.62 -6.42
C LEU A 58 -2.87 15.99 -7.73
N PHE A 59 -3.79 16.96 -7.70
CA PHE A 59 -4.50 17.41 -8.90
C PHE A 59 -3.53 17.90 -9.98
N PHE A 60 -2.56 18.75 -9.62
CA PHE A 60 -1.55 19.23 -10.57
C PHE A 60 -0.66 18.10 -11.09
N ALA A 61 -0.26 17.17 -10.23
CA ALA A 61 0.62 16.09 -10.64
C ALA A 61 -0.05 15.10 -11.61
N LEU A 62 -1.35 14.84 -11.43
CA LEU A 62 -2.13 13.97 -12.32
C LEU A 62 -2.46 14.64 -13.67
N ASP A 63 -2.71 15.96 -13.70
CA ASP A 63 -3.05 16.71 -14.91
C ASP A 63 -1.88 16.74 -15.93
N ILE A 64 -0.63 16.76 -15.43
CA ILE A 64 0.58 16.84 -16.27
C ILE A 64 0.83 15.54 -17.07
N HIS A 65 0.30 14.39 -16.65
CA HIS A 65 0.72 13.08 -17.18
C HIS A 65 -0.10 12.53 -18.36
N GLY A 66 -1.17 13.21 -18.81
CA GLY A 66 -1.75 13.11 -20.18
C GLY A 66 -1.96 11.72 -20.82
N GLY A 67 -2.01 10.64 -20.05
CA GLY A 67 -2.03 9.25 -20.52
C GLY A 67 -3.43 8.73 -20.89
N ASN A 68 -3.47 7.55 -21.53
CA ASN A 68 -4.71 6.91 -21.99
C ASN A 68 -5.70 6.68 -20.82
N VAL A 69 -6.75 7.50 -20.79
CA VAL A 69 -7.61 7.73 -19.62
C VAL A 69 -8.27 6.45 -19.07
N LYS A 70 -8.54 5.43 -19.90
CA LYS A 70 -9.27 4.23 -19.43
C LYS A 70 -8.47 3.27 -18.55
N GLU A 71 -7.21 2.99 -18.89
CA GLU A 71 -6.38 2.05 -18.12
C GLU A 71 -5.88 2.69 -16.81
N VAL A 72 -5.58 4.00 -16.87
CA VAL A 72 -5.16 4.81 -15.72
C VAL A 72 -6.25 4.83 -14.63
N TRP A 73 -7.53 4.91 -14.99
CA TRP A 73 -8.62 4.94 -14.02
C TRP A 73 -8.83 3.62 -13.28
N PHE A 74 -8.60 2.47 -13.95
CA PHE A 74 -8.76 1.17 -13.30
C PHE A 74 -7.65 0.93 -12.28
N GLY A 75 -6.39 1.20 -12.63
CA GLY A 75 -5.26 1.10 -11.71
C GLY A 75 -5.38 2.07 -10.54
N ALA A 76 -5.76 3.33 -10.81
CA ALA A 76 -5.98 4.32 -9.76
C ALA A 76 -7.09 3.92 -8.77
N SER A 77 -8.17 3.32 -9.26
CA SER A 77 -9.26 2.82 -8.42
C SER A 77 -8.81 1.66 -7.52
N LEU A 78 -8.07 0.70 -8.08
CA LEU A 78 -7.49 -0.42 -7.32
C LEU A 78 -6.56 0.07 -6.21
N ILE A 79 -5.64 0.99 -6.53
CA ILE A 79 -4.72 1.58 -5.55
C ILE A 79 -5.51 2.30 -4.46
N SER A 80 -6.47 3.13 -4.84
CA SER A 80 -7.31 3.88 -3.88
C SER A 80 -8.11 2.96 -2.96
N LEU A 81 -8.66 1.85 -3.48
CA LEU A 81 -9.36 0.84 -2.70
C LEU A 81 -8.41 0.06 -1.77
N GLY A 82 -7.17 -0.15 -2.23
CA GLY A 82 -6.07 -0.62 -1.39
C GLY A 82 -5.80 0.32 -0.22
N MET A 83 -5.66 1.61 -0.48
CA MET A 83 -5.42 2.62 0.58
C MET A 83 -6.60 2.74 1.53
N LEU A 84 -7.84 2.62 1.04
CA LEU A 84 -9.02 2.58 1.90
C LEU A 84 -8.99 1.37 2.84
N SER A 85 -8.61 0.20 2.31
CA SER A 85 -8.44 -1.02 3.11
C SER A 85 -7.34 -0.87 4.17
N ALA A 86 -6.26 -0.15 3.84
CA ALA A 86 -5.18 0.16 4.77
C ALA A 86 -5.66 1.09 5.88
N ALA A 87 -6.37 2.15 5.51
CA ALA A 87 -6.94 3.11 6.43
C ALA A 87 -7.92 2.46 7.41
N PHE A 88 -8.79 1.56 6.94
CA PHE A 88 -9.66 0.76 7.81
C PHE A 88 -8.86 -0.06 8.82
N TYR A 89 -7.81 -0.75 8.34
CA TYR A 89 -6.94 -1.52 9.20
C TYR A 89 -6.27 -0.65 10.27
N VAL A 90 -5.71 0.50 9.89
CA VAL A 90 -5.04 1.42 10.82
C VAL A 90 -6.01 1.95 11.87
N VAL A 91 -7.21 2.40 11.47
CA VAL A 91 -8.22 2.94 12.40
C VAL A 91 -8.77 1.87 13.35
N LEU A 92 -8.99 0.64 12.87
CA LEU A 92 -9.46 -0.46 13.72
C LEU A 92 -8.36 -0.98 14.64
N SER A 93 -7.15 -1.15 14.11
CA SER A 93 -6.00 -1.65 14.88
C SER A 93 -5.55 -0.66 15.95
N SER A 94 -5.63 0.66 15.72
CA SER A 94 -5.27 1.67 16.72
C SER A 94 -6.12 1.59 17.98
N ARG A 95 -7.34 1.03 17.90
CA ARG A 95 -8.21 0.79 19.05
C ARG A 95 -7.81 -0.47 19.82
N ILE A 96 -7.46 -1.53 19.11
CA ILE A 96 -7.14 -2.85 19.67
C ILE A 96 -5.69 -2.88 20.21
N ALA A 97 -4.79 -2.14 19.59
CA ALA A 97 -3.36 -2.12 19.92
C ALA A 97 -3.02 -1.40 21.23
N LYS A 98 -3.98 -0.69 21.87
CA LYS A 98 -3.73 0.05 23.11
C LYS A 98 -3.29 -0.83 24.29
N GLU A 99 -3.53 -2.13 24.22
CA GLU A 99 -3.24 -3.08 25.31
C GLU A 99 -2.15 -4.12 24.94
N GLN A 100 -1.56 -4.04 23.75
CA GLN A 100 -0.70 -5.08 23.19
C GLN A 100 0.69 -4.52 22.89
N ASP A 101 1.71 -5.38 23.01
CA ASP A 101 3.07 -5.04 22.62
C ASP A 101 3.17 -4.82 21.10
N VAL A 102 3.71 -3.67 20.70
CA VAL A 102 3.93 -3.30 19.30
C VAL A 102 4.78 -4.36 18.58
N PHE A 103 5.80 -4.92 19.25
CA PHE A 103 6.66 -5.96 18.66
C PHE A 103 5.87 -7.22 18.33
N TYR A 104 4.94 -7.62 19.19
CA TYR A 104 4.09 -8.79 18.97
C TYR A 104 3.16 -8.58 17.78
N ILE A 105 2.53 -7.41 17.68
CA ILE A 105 1.65 -7.07 16.55
C ILE A 105 2.42 -7.11 15.23
N VAL A 106 3.61 -6.51 15.17
CA VAL A 106 4.43 -6.49 13.95
C VAL A 106 4.88 -7.90 13.56
N ALA A 107 5.30 -8.72 14.52
CA ALA A 107 5.68 -10.10 14.25
C ALA A 107 4.52 -10.93 13.67
N CYS A 108 3.31 -10.79 14.23
CA CYS A 108 2.11 -11.43 13.68
C CYS A 108 1.78 -10.93 12.28
N GLN A 109 1.88 -9.61 12.02
CA GLN A 109 1.64 -9.04 10.69
C GLN A 109 2.61 -9.58 9.65
N GLN A 110 3.91 -9.62 9.96
CA GLN A 110 4.93 -10.12 9.04
C GLN A 110 4.77 -11.63 8.77
N THR A 111 4.42 -12.40 9.80
CA THR A 111 4.16 -13.84 9.66
C THR A 111 2.94 -14.10 8.79
N LEU A 112 1.84 -13.38 9.03
CA LEU A 112 0.64 -13.50 8.19
C LEU A 112 0.90 -13.03 6.75
N ALA A 113 1.67 -11.97 6.57
CA ALA A 113 2.09 -11.50 5.25
C ALA A 113 2.88 -12.58 4.51
N LEU A 114 3.87 -13.22 5.17
CA LEU A 114 4.64 -14.31 4.59
C LEU A 114 3.75 -15.49 4.16
N VAL A 115 2.84 -15.93 5.04
CA VAL A 115 1.91 -17.02 4.73
C VAL A 115 1.01 -16.64 3.55
N ALA A 116 0.44 -15.44 3.54
CA ALA A 116 -0.40 -14.97 2.46
C ALA A 116 0.37 -14.87 1.12
N SER A 117 1.62 -14.40 1.15
CA SER A 117 2.50 -14.35 -0.03
C SER A 117 2.79 -15.74 -0.58
N ILE A 118 3.05 -16.74 0.28
CA ILE A 118 3.25 -18.12 -0.16
C ILE A 118 1.97 -18.68 -0.80
N LEU A 119 0.80 -18.40 -0.21
CA LEU A 119 -0.49 -18.85 -0.74
C LEU A 119 -0.91 -18.15 -2.04
N MET A 120 -0.33 -16.99 -2.36
CA MET A 120 -0.55 -16.29 -3.62
C MET A 120 0.18 -16.95 -4.81
N LEU A 121 1.29 -17.66 -4.58
CA LEU A 121 2.04 -18.36 -5.63
C LEU A 121 1.18 -19.34 -6.46
N PRO A 122 0.39 -20.26 -5.85
CA PRO A 122 -0.47 -21.14 -6.63
C PRO A 122 -1.59 -20.37 -7.36
N LEU A 123 -2.08 -19.26 -6.80
CA LEU A 123 -3.07 -18.42 -7.46
C LEU A 123 -2.49 -17.80 -8.74
N GLU A 124 -1.26 -17.31 -8.68
CA GLU A 124 -0.55 -16.78 -9.86
C GLU A 124 -0.46 -17.83 -10.97
N TRP A 125 -0.08 -19.08 -10.66
CA TRP A 125 -0.01 -20.16 -11.66
C TRP A 125 -1.37 -20.50 -12.28
N THR A 126 -2.47 -20.32 -11.54
CA THR A 126 -3.81 -20.57 -12.10
C THR A 126 -4.29 -19.44 -13.01
N ILE A 127 -3.97 -18.18 -12.68
CA ILE A 127 -4.42 -17.00 -13.44
C ILE A 127 -3.50 -16.75 -14.64
N TYR A 128 -2.20 -16.98 -14.48
CA TYR A 128 -1.18 -16.80 -15.48
C TYR A 128 -0.36 -18.09 -15.65
N PRO A 129 -0.93 -19.13 -16.29
CA PRO A 129 -0.25 -20.43 -16.44
C PRO A 129 1.04 -20.36 -17.27
N GLU A 130 1.19 -19.33 -18.10
CA GLU A 130 2.43 -19.04 -18.85
C GLU A 130 3.45 -18.21 -18.03
N SER A 131 3.10 -17.74 -16.82
CA SER A 131 4.04 -17.04 -15.95
C SER A 131 5.11 -18.03 -15.51
N LYS A 132 6.33 -17.82 -16.01
CA LYS A 132 7.49 -18.57 -15.54
C LYS A 132 8.00 -17.91 -14.26
N ALA A 133 7.19 -17.89 -13.19
CA ALA A 133 7.53 -17.25 -11.91
C ALA A 133 8.94 -17.64 -11.42
N PHE A 134 9.32 -18.91 -11.61
CA PHE A 134 10.67 -19.40 -11.28
C PHE A 134 11.76 -19.05 -12.30
N ALA A 135 11.43 -18.87 -13.59
CA ALA A 135 12.41 -18.42 -14.60
C ALA A 135 12.65 -16.91 -14.55
N ALA A 136 11.75 -16.14 -13.93
CA ALA A 136 11.92 -14.72 -13.65
C ALA A 136 12.78 -14.45 -12.39
N LEU A 137 13.16 -15.50 -11.65
CA LEU A 137 14.04 -15.35 -10.50
C LEU A 137 15.41 -14.82 -10.96
N PRO A 138 15.99 -13.84 -10.26
CA PRO A 138 17.32 -13.36 -10.57
C PRO A 138 18.33 -14.50 -10.42
N GLY A 139 19.09 -14.77 -11.49
CA GLY A 139 20.18 -15.75 -11.44
C GLY A 139 21.44 -15.23 -10.72
N SER A 140 21.54 -13.92 -10.49
CA SER A 140 22.70 -13.28 -9.86
C SER A 140 22.49 -13.07 -8.37
N LEU A 141 23.50 -13.47 -7.58
CA LEU A 141 23.52 -13.31 -6.13
C LEU A 141 23.43 -11.84 -5.69
N GLU A 142 23.89 -10.92 -6.53
CA GLU A 142 23.84 -9.47 -6.30
C GLU A 142 22.41 -8.94 -6.20
N VAL A 143 21.51 -9.40 -7.07
CA VAL A 143 20.10 -8.95 -7.05
C VAL A 143 19.38 -9.47 -5.81
N TRP A 144 19.72 -10.69 -5.37
CA TRP A 144 19.25 -11.21 -4.08
C TRP A 144 19.77 -10.39 -2.89
N GLY A 145 21.04 -10.00 -2.93
CA GLY A 145 21.61 -9.08 -1.94
C GLY A 145 20.88 -7.75 -1.89
N LEU A 146 20.61 -7.13 -3.05
CA LEU A 146 19.86 -5.88 -3.14
C LEU A 146 18.41 -6.03 -2.67
N ALA A 147 17.74 -7.14 -2.97
CA ALA A 147 16.38 -7.42 -2.51
C ALA A 147 16.30 -7.61 -0.98
N LEU A 148 17.31 -8.26 -0.38
CA LEU A 148 17.41 -8.37 1.08
C LEU A 148 17.65 -6.99 1.72
N VAL A 149 18.57 -6.22 1.17
CA VAL A 149 18.89 -4.87 1.68
C VAL A 149 17.68 -3.95 1.53
N SER A 150 16.95 -3.99 0.40
CA SER A 150 15.77 -3.16 0.22
C SER A 150 14.68 -3.48 1.25
N GLY A 151 14.47 -4.76 1.57
CA GLY A 151 13.54 -5.18 2.62
C GLY A 151 13.95 -4.68 4.01
N ILE A 152 15.23 -4.77 4.36
CA ILE A 152 15.76 -4.24 5.63
C ILE A 152 15.57 -2.73 5.71
N VAL A 153 15.91 -1.99 4.64
CA VAL A 153 15.78 -0.53 4.61
C VAL A 153 14.32 -0.11 4.70
N GLN A 154 13.42 -0.76 3.95
CA GLN A 154 12.00 -0.40 3.93
C GLN A 154 11.24 -0.77 5.20
N TYR A 155 11.59 -1.87 5.88
CA TYR A 155 10.76 -2.38 6.99
C TYR A 155 11.49 -2.49 8.33
N ALA A 156 12.80 -2.68 8.36
CA ALA A 156 13.54 -2.74 9.62
C ALA A 156 14.01 -1.35 10.07
N LEU A 157 14.57 -0.54 9.16
CA LEU A 157 15.10 0.78 9.50
C LEU A 157 14.04 1.89 9.50
N ALA A 158 12.99 1.78 8.67
CA ALA A 158 11.93 2.79 8.63
C ALA A 158 11.11 2.88 9.93
N PHE A 159 11.19 1.86 10.79
CA PHE A 159 10.40 1.74 12.03
C PHE A 159 11.27 1.58 13.30
N SER A 160 12.60 1.75 13.21
CA SER A 160 13.52 1.80 14.38
C SER A 160 13.85 3.24 14.76
#